data_AF-I0L5L0-F1
#
_entry.id   AF-I0L5L0-F1
#
_cell.length_a   1.000
_cell.length_b   1.000
_cell.length_c   1.000
_cell.angle_alpha   90.00
_cell.angle_beta   90.00
_cell.angle_gamma   90.00
#
_symmetry.space_group_name_H-M   'P 1'
#
loop_
_entity.id
_entity.type
_entity.pdbx_description
1 polymer ?
#
loop_
_entity_poly.entity_id
_entity_poly.type
_entity_poly.pdbx_seq_one_letter_code
_entity_poly.pdbx_strand_id
1 'polypeptide(L)'
;MDEKIEAAQSWRELVHGTSGWWSGDPVVKAAYEDPTLRTLFPFPTHGTLKFFRYARQPYPAVPREELPFIVCGGPPYRVFTPGYEQLVGEATTAVEAVELVVASLPDPAPGESEH
;
A
#
# COMPACT_ATOMS: atom_id res chain seq x y z
N MET A 1 18.09 9.06 -7.41
CA MET A 1 17.09 9.71 -6.54
C MET A 1 16.70 8.65 -5.53
N ASP A 2 16.74 8.96 -4.24
CA ASP A 2 16.57 7.98 -3.17
C ASP A 2 15.13 7.44 -3.17
N GLU A 3 14.95 6.12 -3.09
CA GLU A 3 13.62 5.48 -3.22
C GLU A 3 12.68 5.90 -2.09
N LYS A 4 13.21 6.23 -0.91
CA LYS A 4 12.43 6.79 0.19
C LYS A 4 11.89 8.19 -0.13
N ILE A 5 12.63 8.97 -0.92
CA ILE A 5 12.19 10.28 -1.38
C ILE A 5 11.02 10.13 -2.35
N GLU A 6 11.07 9.14 -3.24
CA GLU A 6 9.96 8.85 -4.17
C GLU A 6 8.70 8.39 -3.42
N ALA A 7 8.83 7.45 -2.48
CA ALA A 7 7.69 7.01 -1.65
C ALA A 7 7.06 8.18 -0.87
N ALA A 8 7.88 9.03 -0.23
CA ALA A 8 7.40 10.19 0.50
C ALA A 8 6.71 11.23 -0.41
N GLN A 9 7.21 11.42 -1.63
CA GLN A 9 6.58 12.30 -2.63
C GLN A 9 5.23 11.74 -3.09
N SER A 10 5.15 10.46 -3.45
CA SER A 10 3.91 9.83 -3.87
C SER A 10 2.85 9.81 -2.77
N TRP A 11 3.24 9.59 -1.51
CA TRP A 11 2.32 9.75 -0.37
C TRP A 11 1.79 11.18 -0.24
N ARG A 12 2.65 12.20 -0.37
CA ARG A 12 2.21 13.60 -0.34
C ARG A 12 1.26 13.92 -1.48
N GLU A 13 1.54 13.46 -2.69
CA GLU A 13 0.65 13.64 -3.85
C GLU A 13 -0.67 12.92 -3.65
N LEU A 14 -0.67 11.74 -3.03
CA LEU A 14 -1.90 10.98 -2.80
C LEU A 14 -2.78 11.60 -1.70
N VAL A 15 -2.18 12.09 -0.62
CA VAL A 15 -2.90 12.67 0.53
C VAL A 15 -3.30 14.13 0.27
N HIS A 16 -2.45 14.91 -0.40
CA HIS A 16 -2.65 16.35 -0.61
C HIS A 16 -2.99 16.73 -2.06
N GLY A 17 -2.85 15.82 -3.02
CA GLY A 17 -3.08 16.11 -4.43
C GLY A 17 -4.54 16.08 -4.83
N THR A 18 -4.78 16.64 -6.02
CA THR A 18 -6.07 16.82 -6.69
C THR A 18 -6.56 15.58 -7.46
N SER A 19 -6.00 14.38 -7.17
CA SER A 19 -6.51 13.11 -7.71
C SER A 19 -7.88 12.80 -7.07
N GLY A 20 -8.90 13.48 -7.59
CA GLY A 20 -10.17 13.81 -6.94
C GLY A 20 -11.09 12.67 -6.53
N TRP A 21 -10.69 11.40 -6.67
CA TRP A 21 -11.44 10.24 -6.17
C TRP A 21 -10.81 9.55 -4.96
N TRP A 22 -9.51 9.78 -4.71
CA TRP A 22 -8.81 9.28 -3.52
C TRP A 22 -8.57 10.35 -2.46
N SER A 23 -8.71 11.62 -2.85
CA SER A 23 -8.55 12.74 -1.93
C SER A 23 -9.59 12.63 -0.81
N GLY A 24 -9.13 12.45 0.43
CA GLY A 24 -9.99 12.24 1.60
C GLY A 24 -10.50 10.82 1.80
N ASP A 25 -10.02 9.83 1.02
CA ASP A 25 -10.35 8.42 1.28
C ASP A 25 -9.79 7.99 2.66
N PRO A 26 -10.61 7.38 3.53
CA PRO A 26 -10.20 7.01 4.88
C PRO A 26 -9.09 5.95 4.91
N VAL A 27 -9.03 5.07 3.91
CA VAL A 27 -7.97 4.05 3.78
C VAL A 27 -6.64 4.71 3.43
N VAL A 28 -6.65 5.65 2.48
CA VAL A 28 -5.46 6.43 2.12
C VAL A 28 -4.91 7.19 3.33
N LYS A 29 -5.80 7.84 4.09
CA LYS A 29 -5.40 8.57 5.30
C LYS A 29 -4.82 7.63 6.36
N ALA A 30 -5.51 6.54 6.67
CA ALA A 30 -5.05 5.57 7.68
C ALA A 30 -3.70 4.94 7.29
N ALA A 31 -3.53 4.58 6.01
CA ALA A 31 -2.30 3.99 5.52
C ALA A 31 -1.12 4.99 5.54
N TYR A 32 -1.39 6.29 5.36
CA TYR A 32 -0.36 7.33 5.50
C TYR A 32 0.05 7.58 6.97
N GLU A 33 -0.87 7.39 7.92
CA GLU A 33 -0.60 7.55 9.35
C GLU A 33 0.22 6.37 9.92
N ASP A 34 0.13 5.19 9.31
CA ASP A 34 0.93 4.03 9.68
C ASP A 34 2.42 4.17 9.24
N PRO A 35 3.38 4.09 10.18
CA PRO A 35 4.78 4.30 9.87
C PRO A 35 5.36 3.21 8.95
N THR A 36 4.87 1.97 9.03
CA THR A 36 5.35 0.85 8.21
C THR A 36 4.92 1.04 6.77
N LEU A 37 3.63 1.27 6.52
CA LEU A 37 3.10 1.49 5.16
C LEU A 37 3.62 2.77 4.52
N ARG A 38 3.91 3.80 5.33
CA ARG A 38 4.51 5.05 4.83
C ARG A 38 5.93 4.87 4.27
N THR A 39 6.62 3.78 4.62
CA THR A 39 7.91 3.44 3.98
C THR A 39 7.75 2.79 2.61
N LEU A 40 6.55 2.29 2.29
CA LEU A 40 6.23 1.64 1.03
C LEU A 40 5.70 2.66 0.01
N PHE A 41 5.83 2.31 -1.26
CA PHE A 41 5.28 3.08 -2.36
C PHE A 41 3.77 2.81 -2.50
N PRO A 42 2.90 3.83 -2.36
CA PRO A 42 1.47 3.66 -2.53
C PRO A 42 1.10 3.62 -4.01
N PHE A 43 0.26 2.67 -4.40
CA PHE A 43 -0.24 2.56 -5.76
C PHE A 43 -1.76 2.37 -5.78
N PRO A 44 -2.50 3.48 -5.80
CA PRO A 44 -3.95 3.44 -5.78
C PRO A 44 -4.51 3.18 -7.19
N THR A 45 -5.29 2.11 -7.36
CA THR A 45 -5.75 1.64 -8.68
C THR A 45 -7.09 0.91 -8.59
N HIS A 46 -8.04 1.22 -9.48
CA HIS A 46 -9.32 0.51 -9.62
C HIS A 46 -10.07 0.23 -8.29
N GLY A 47 -10.15 1.23 -7.39
CA GLY A 47 -10.79 1.03 -6.09
C GLY A 47 -9.97 0.18 -5.11
N THR A 48 -8.68 -0.02 -5.36
CA THR A 48 -7.75 -0.68 -4.43
C THR A 48 -6.58 0.22 -4.08
N LEU A 49 -6.03 0.06 -2.88
CA LEU A 49 -4.76 0.63 -2.47
C LEU A 49 -3.73 -0.49 -2.36
N LYS A 50 -2.81 -0.54 -3.32
CA LYS A 50 -1.69 -1.49 -3.36
C LYS A 50 -0.41 -0.85 -2.84
N PHE A 51 0.52 -1.69 -2.41
CA PHE A 51 1.82 -1.25 -1.89
C PHE A 51 2.94 -1.96 -2.63
N PHE A 52 4.03 -1.23 -2.87
CA PHE A 52 5.25 -1.77 -3.47
C PHE A 52 6.46 -1.35 -2.64
N ARG A 53 7.49 -2.19 -2.56
CA ARG A 53 8.76 -1.82 -1.89
C ARG A 53 9.52 -0.75 -2.67
N TYR A 54 9.38 -0.76 -4.00
CA TYR A 54 10.17 0.05 -4.91
C TYR A 54 9.25 0.82 -5.87
N ALA A 55 9.55 2.10 -6.08
CA ALA A 55 8.79 2.97 -6.98
C ALA A 55 8.95 2.58 -8.47
N ARG A 56 10.10 1.98 -8.82
CA ARG A 56 10.46 1.60 -10.19
C ARG A 56 11.08 0.20 -10.20
N GLN A 57 10.38 -0.78 -10.77
CA GLN A 57 11.04 -2.01 -11.18
C GLN A 57 11.72 -1.79 -12.54
N PRO A 58 12.95 -2.32 -12.76
CA PRO A 58 13.65 -2.13 -14.02
C PRO A 58 12.88 -2.81 -15.15
N TYR A 59 12.51 -2.05 -16.18
CA TYR A 59 11.94 -2.62 -17.41
C TYR A 59 12.88 -3.71 -17.97
N PRO A 60 12.39 -4.89 -18.39
CA PRO A 60 11.01 -5.28 -18.64
C PRO A 60 10.25 -5.92 -17.45
N ALA A 61 10.67 -5.69 -16.20
CA ALA A 61 9.97 -6.27 -15.05
C ALA A 61 8.58 -5.63 -14.88
N VAL A 62 7.55 -6.48 -14.96
CA VAL A 62 6.21 -6.15 -14.48
C VAL A 62 6.31 -5.98 -12.96
N PRO A 63 5.78 -4.88 -12.37
CA PRO A 63 5.74 -4.70 -10.94
C PRO A 63 5.15 -5.95 -10.29
N ARG A 64 5.97 -6.71 -9.56
CA ARG A 64 5.45 -7.86 -8.83
C ARG A 64 4.59 -7.34 -7.69
N GLU A 65 3.32 -7.67 -7.74
CA GLU A 65 2.44 -7.55 -6.58
C GLU A 65 2.93 -8.60 -5.60
N GLU A 66 3.72 -8.18 -4.61
CA GLU A 66 4.29 -9.06 -3.58
C GLU A 66 3.72 -8.76 -2.20
N LEU A 67 2.99 -7.65 -2.07
CA LEU A 67 2.43 -7.20 -0.80
C LEU A 67 0.90 -7.28 -0.81
N PRO A 68 0.28 -7.58 0.34
CA PRO A 68 -1.15 -7.50 0.48
C PRO A 68 -1.67 -6.09 0.18
N PHE A 69 -2.93 -6.00 -0.25
CA PHE A 69 -3.56 -4.74 -0.62
C PHE A 69 -5.00 -4.66 -0.11
N ILE A 70 -5.52 -3.43 -0.09
CA ILE A 70 -6.87 -3.13 0.42
C ILE A 70 -7.80 -2.85 -0.76
N VAL A 71 -8.98 -3.46 -0.77
CA VAL A 71 -10.11 -3.05 -1.61
C VAL A 71 -10.86 -1.93 -0.87
N CYS A 72 -10.81 -0.73 -1.45
CA CYS A 72 -11.46 0.48 -0.98
C CYS A 72 -12.90 0.58 -1.49
N GLY A 73 -13.65 1.58 -1.04
CA GLY A 73 -15.07 1.76 -1.40
C GLY A 73 -16.05 1.69 -0.23
N GLY A 74 -15.54 1.61 1.00
CA GLY A 74 -16.34 1.61 2.23
C GLY A 74 -16.45 0.23 2.88
N PRO A 75 -16.96 0.15 4.11
CA PRO A 75 -17.05 -1.10 4.83
C PRO A 75 -18.04 -2.09 4.18
N PRO A 76 -17.73 -3.40 4.18
CA PRO A 76 -16.48 -3.97 4.66
C PRO A 76 -15.31 -3.70 3.71
N TYR A 77 -14.19 -3.21 4.26
CA TYR A 77 -12.92 -3.17 3.57
C TYR A 77 -12.37 -4.59 3.51
N ARG A 78 -11.86 -5.00 2.35
CA ARG A 78 -11.33 -6.36 2.16
C ARG A 78 -9.84 -6.31 1.90
N VAL A 79 -9.09 -7.15 2.60
CA VAL A 79 -7.65 -7.26 2.43
C VAL A 79 -7.35 -8.57 1.73
N PHE A 80 -6.58 -8.50 0.64
CA PHE A 80 -6.17 -9.67 -0.12
C PHE A 80 -4.67 -9.81 -0.12
N THR A 81 -4.20 -11.06 -0.22
CA THR A 81 -2.83 -11.36 -0.62
C THR A 81 -2.60 -10.86 -2.05
N PRO A 82 -1.34 -10.80 -2.52
CA PRO A 82 -1.05 -10.30 -3.85
C PRO A 82 -1.81 -11.06 -4.95
N GLY A 83 -2.12 -10.39 -6.05
CA GLY A 83 -2.82 -11.02 -7.17
C GLY A 83 -4.26 -11.50 -6.89
N TYR A 84 -4.89 -11.08 -5.78
CA TYR A 84 -6.19 -11.60 -5.32
C TYR A 84 -6.19 -13.10 -5.00
N GLU A 85 -5.03 -13.70 -4.68
CA GLU A 85 -4.93 -15.14 -4.46
C GLU A 85 -5.76 -15.64 -3.27
N GLN A 86 -5.77 -14.88 -2.17
CA GLN A 86 -6.50 -15.23 -0.96
C GLN A 86 -7.04 -13.98 -0.24
N LEU A 87 -8.25 -14.08 0.32
CA LEU A 87 -8.77 -13.11 1.27
C LEU A 87 -8.04 -13.28 2.61
N VAL A 88 -7.33 -12.25 3.05
CA VAL A 88 -6.68 -12.17 4.36
C VAL A 88 -7.73 -11.93 5.44
N GLY A 89 -8.65 -11.00 5.19
CA GLY A 89 -9.71 -10.66 6.12
C GLY A 89 -10.56 -9.47 5.66
N GLU A 90 -11.60 -9.20 6.44
CA GLU A 90 -12.50 -8.06 6.26
C GLU A 90 -12.40 -7.14 7.48
N ALA A 91 -12.54 -5.84 7.24
CA ALA A 91 -12.44 -4.79 8.26
C ALA A 91 -13.62 -3.83 8.15
N THR A 92 -14.10 -3.35 9.28
CA THR A 92 -15.21 -2.40 9.33
C THR A 92 -14.73 -0.95 9.34
N THR A 93 -13.45 -0.75 9.63
CA THR A 93 -12.79 0.55 9.59
C THR A 93 -11.54 0.52 8.71
N ALA A 94 -11.13 1.69 8.22
CA ALA A 94 -9.90 1.84 7.45
C ALA A 94 -8.64 1.50 8.27
N VAL A 95 -8.65 1.78 9.58
CA VAL A 95 -7.55 1.48 10.49
C VAL A 95 -7.37 -0.03 10.63
N GLU A 96 -8.46 -0.76 10.89
CA GLU A 96 -8.43 -2.23 10.96
C GLU A 96 -7.93 -2.84 9.64
N ALA A 97 -8.32 -2.30 8.49
CA ALA A 97 -7.85 -2.78 7.20
C ALA A 97 -6.33 -2.60 7.04
N VAL A 98 -5.80 -1.46 7.52
CA VAL A 98 -4.36 -1.18 7.55
C VAL A 98 -3.62 -2.12 8.49
N GLU A 99 -4.14 -2.34 9.70
CA GLU A 99 -3.57 -3.30 10.65
C GLU A 99 -3.49 -4.71 10.07
N LEU A 100 -4.54 -5.16 9.36
CA LEU A 100 -4.56 -6.44 8.66
C LEU A 100 -3.49 -6.53 7.57
N VAL A 101 -3.29 -5.47 6.79
CA VAL A 101 -2.21 -5.41 5.79
C VAL A 101 -0.86 -5.53 6.48
N VAL A 102 -0.60 -4.71 7.50
CA VAL A 102 0.69 -4.68 8.21
C VAL A 102 1.00 -6.03 8.84
N ALA A 103 0.01 -6.65 9.49
CA ALA A 103 0.15 -7.99 10.09
C ALA A 103 0.39 -9.09 9.06
N SER A 104 0.02 -8.86 7.79
CA SER A 104 0.16 -9.81 6.69
C SER A 104 1.31 -9.48 5.75
N LEU A 105 2.12 -8.46 6.08
CA LEU A 105 3.31 -8.16 5.29
C LEU A 105 4.28 -9.33 5.37
N PRO A 106 4.81 -9.80 4.24
CA PRO A 106 5.90 -10.76 4.26
C PRO A 106 7.13 -10.11 4.91
N ASP A 107 7.87 -10.90 5.69
CA ASP A 107 9.14 -10.51 6.28
C ASP A 107 10.05 -9.88 5.20
N PRO A 108 10.83 -8.83 5.52
CA PRO A 108 11.84 -8.35 4.58
C PRO A 108 12.70 -9.54 4.17
N ALA A 109 12.86 -9.74 2.85
CA ALA A 109 13.60 -10.90 2.36
C ALA A 109 14.95 -11.00 3.08
N PRO A 110 15.39 -12.19 3.54
CA PRO A 110 16.67 -12.34 4.21
C PRO A 110 17.78 -11.90 3.25
N GLY A 111 18.31 -10.70 3.46
CA GLY A 111 19.23 -10.03 2.53
C GLY A 111 19.32 -8.50 2.65
N GLU A 112 18.37 -7.82 3.31
CA GLU A 112 18.44 -6.37 3.56
C GLU A 112 18.85 -6.04 5.02
N SER A 113 19.83 -6.76 5.55
CA SER A 113 20.60 -6.35 6.71
C SER A 113 22.07 -6.40 6.31
N GLU A 114 22.78 -5.27 6.50
CA GLU A 114 24.19 -4.98 6.17
C GLU A 114 24.49 -4.40 4.77
N HIS A 115 24.37 -3.07 4.66
CA HIS A 115 25.51 -2.21 4.32
C HIS A 115 25.35 -0.79 4.85
#